data_AF-A0A6N8ZA29-F1
#
_entry.id   AF-A0A6N8ZA29-F1
#
_cell.length_a   1.000
_cell.length_b   1.000
_cell.length_c   1.000
_cell.angle_alpha   90.00
_cell.angle_beta   90.00
_cell.angle_gamma   90.00
#
_symmetry.space_group_name_H-M   'P 1'
#
loop_
_entity.id
_entity.type
_entity.pdbx_description
1 polymer ?
#
loop_
_entity_poly.entity_id
_entity_poly.type
_entity_poly.pdbx_seq_one_letter_code
_entity_poly.pdbx_strand_id
1 'polypeptide(L)'
;MLDSAFELRPGEEYLSTNWLEYFHASDRDIQISGVRQALADKGFRTGRNSYFATLNVGVSVAACSDILNLNIQFIALGEAHDPSHTGIYGCAGNVRVAAVLAQSVNPNEIYPAVA
;
A
#
# COMPACT_ATOMS: atom_id res chain seq x y z
N MET A 1 -11.90 -7.43 -7.57
CA MET A 1 -11.33 -6.31 -8.33
C MET A 1 -10.39 -5.61 -7.35
N LEU A 2 -9.08 -5.58 -7.63
CA LEU A 2 -8.05 -5.07 -6.71
C LEU A 2 -7.92 -3.53 -6.78
N ASP A 3 -8.37 -2.94 -7.86
CA ASP A 3 -8.45 -1.51 -8.13
C ASP A 3 -9.20 -0.73 -7.04
N SER A 4 -10.29 -1.26 -6.48
CA SER A 4 -11.00 -0.61 -5.38
C SER A 4 -10.16 -0.45 -4.10
N ALA A 5 -9.06 -1.21 -3.94
CA ALA A 5 -8.12 -1.03 -2.84
C ALA A 5 -7.22 0.21 -3.01
N PHE A 6 -7.21 0.79 -4.21
CA PHE A 6 -6.45 2.00 -4.57
C PHE A 6 -7.35 3.22 -4.77
N GLU A 7 -8.60 3.16 -4.32
CA GLU A 7 -9.50 4.32 -4.31
C GLU A 7 -9.34 5.10 -3.00
N LEU A 8 -9.19 6.42 -3.11
CA LEU A 8 -9.21 7.31 -1.95
C LEU A 8 -10.60 7.39 -1.35
N ARG A 9 -10.68 7.42 -0.02
CA ARG A 9 -11.93 7.77 0.66
C ARG A 9 -12.19 9.27 0.54
N PRO A 10 -13.46 9.71 0.67
CA PRO A 10 -13.78 11.14 0.65
C PRO A 10 -12.96 11.92 1.68
N GLY A 11 -12.21 12.92 1.21
CA GLY A 11 -11.38 13.79 2.06
C GLY A 11 -9.94 13.30 2.28
N GLU A 12 -9.54 12.13 1.77
CA GLU A 12 -8.15 11.69 1.80
C GLU A 12 -7.35 12.33 0.66
N GLU A 13 -6.11 12.73 0.95
CA GLU A 13 -5.19 13.32 -0.03
C GLU A 13 -4.26 12.27 -0.68
N TYR A 14 -4.11 11.11 -0.04
CA TYR A 14 -3.19 10.04 -0.43
C TYR A 14 -3.71 8.66 0.02
N LEU A 15 -3.25 7.60 -0.66
CA LEU A 15 -3.54 6.23 -0.25
C LEU A 15 -2.57 5.83 0.86
N SER A 16 -3.11 5.42 2.00
CA SER A 16 -2.31 4.93 3.13
C SER A 16 -1.75 3.52 2.83
N THR A 17 -0.45 3.34 3.06
CA THR A 17 0.26 2.05 2.93
C THR A 17 1.41 1.97 3.94
N ASN A 18 2.09 0.82 3.98
CA ASN A 18 3.24 0.58 4.84
C ASN A 18 4.45 0.16 4.01
N TRP A 19 5.59 0.80 4.26
CA TRP A 19 6.85 0.49 3.59
C TRP A 19 7.59 -0.61 4.35
N LEU A 20 7.76 -1.76 3.73
CA LEU A 20 8.15 -2.99 4.43
C LEU A 20 9.60 -2.97 4.93
N GLU A 21 10.47 -2.22 4.27
CA GLU A 21 11.88 -2.10 4.62
C GLU A 21 12.11 -1.45 5.98
N TYR A 22 11.11 -0.76 6.55
CA TYR A 22 11.16 -0.23 7.92
C TYR A 22 11.19 -1.32 9.00
N PHE A 23 10.70 -2.53 8.70
CA PHE A 23 10.69 -3.61 9.68
C PHE A 23 12.06 -4.32 9.80
N HIS A 24 13.05 -3.91 8.99
CA HIS A 24 14.45 -4.38 9.01
C HIS A 24 14.61 -5.91 9.09
N ALA A 25 13.64 -6.66 8.56
CA ALA A 25 13.64 -8.11 8.51
C ALA A 25 13.84 -8.60 7.08
N SER A 26 14.63 -9.66 6.90
CA SER A 26 14.75 -10.35 5.61
C SER A 26 13.56 -11.30 5.34
N ASP A 27 12.82 -11.66 6.38
CA ASP A 27 11.67 -12.53 6.33
C ASP A 27 10.38 -11.73 6.14
N ARG A 28 9.62 -12.06 5.10
CA ARG A 28 8.37 -11.38 4.77
C ARG A 28 7.29 -11.62 5.83
N ASP A 29 7.24 -12.78 6.47
CA ASP A 29 6.24 -13.07 7.50
C ASP A 29 6.42 -12.15 8.72
N ILE A 30 7.67 -11.80 9.04
CA ILE A 30 8.00 -10.83 10.09
C ILE A 30 7.56 -9.42 9.67
N GLN A 31 7.86 -8.99 8.44
CA GLN A 31 7.44 -7.69 7.94
C GLN A 31 5.92 -7.53 7.93
N ILE A 32 5.19 -8.55 7.45
CA ILE A 32 3.72 -8.54 7.43
C ILE A 32 3.14 -8.55 8.85
N SER A 33 3.77 -9.26 9.78
CA SER A 33 3.38 -9.19 11.19
C SER A 33 3.59 -7.80 11.79
N GLY A 34 4.66 -7.10 11.39
CA GLY A 34 4.88 -5.70 11.71
C GLY A 34 3.78 -4.78 11.19
N VAL A 35 3.35 -4.95 9.93
CA VAL A 35 2.22 -4.21 9.35
C VAL A 35 0.92 -4.47 10.12
N ARG A 36 0.64 -5.73 10.49
CA ARG A 36 -0.52 -6.07 11.33
C ARG A 36 -0.52 -5.29 12.64
N GLN A 37 0.63 -5.25 13.32
CA GLN A 37 0.77 -4.53 14.58
C GLN A 37 0.58 -3.03 14.39
N ALA A 38 1.21 -2.43 13.37
CA ALA A 38 1.09 -1.00 13.08
C ALA A 38 -0.37 -0.59 12.80
N LEU A 39 -1.13 -1.41 12.05
CA LEU A 39 -2.55 -1.17 11.82
C LEU A 39 -3.38 -1.35 13.09
N ALA A 40 -3.08 -2.36 13.91
CA ALA A 40 -3.76 -2.57 15.18
C ALA A 40 -3.53 -1.41 16.16
N ASP A 41 -2.33 -0.85 16.21
CA ASP A 41 -1.98 0.30 17.04
C ASP A 41 -2.72 1.58 16.62
N LYS A 42 -3.06 1.70 15.33
CA LYS A 42 -3.97 2.73 14.79
C LYS A 42 -5.46 2.44 15.02
N GLY A 43 -5.79 1.32 15.67
CA GLY A 43 -7.17 0.90 15.92
C GLY A 43 -7.87 0.27 14.71
N PHE A 44 -7.15 -0.03 13.62
CA PHE A 44 -7.74 -0.76 12.50
C PHE A 44 -7.92 -2.23 12.88
N ARG A 45 -9.06 -2.79 12.46
CA ARG A 45 -9.37 -4.22 12.60
C ARG A 45 -9.36 -4.85 11.22
N THR A 46 -8.42 -5.76 10.99
CA THR A 46 -8.41 -6.58 9.78
C THR A 46 -9.47 -7.68 9.89
N GLY A 47 -10.24 -7.87 8.83
CA GLY A 47 -11.26 -8.92 8.77
C GLY A 47 -10.67 -10.27 8.38
N ARG A 48 -11.35 -11.38 8.69
CA ARG A 48 -10.91 -12.74 8.32
C ARG A 48 -10.71 -12.94 6.81
N ASN A 49 -11.39 -12.14 5.99
CA ASN A 49 -11.30 -12.20 4.53
C ASN A 49 -10.42 -11.08 3.93
N SER A 50 -9.66 -10.37 4.76
CA SER A 50 -8.74 -9.33 4.30
C SER A 50 -7.34 -9.90 4.07
N TYR A 51 -6.62 -9.29 3.13
CA TYR A 51 -5.28 -9.70 2.71
C TYR A 51 -4.38 -8.47 2.63
N PHE A 52 -3.09 -8.68 2.89
CA PHE A 52 -2.04 -7.76 2.49
C PHE A 52 -1.48 -8.21 1.14
N ALA A 53 -1.23 -7.24 0.28
CA ALA A 53 -0.60 -7.47 -1.00
C ALA A 53 0.56 -6.50 -1.15
N THR A 54 1.64 -6.95 -1.76
CA THR A 54 2.84 -6.12 -1.91
C THR A 54 2.80 -5.45 -3.27
N LEU A 55 3.13 -4.16 -3.26
CA LEU A 55 3.16 -3.33 -4.45
C LEU A 55 4.62 -3.00 -4.77
N ASN A 56 5.03 -3.22 -6.03
CA ASN A 56 6.36 -2.79 -6.45
C ASN A 56 6.35 -1.30 -6.81
N VAL A 57 7.06 -0.50 -6.02
CA VAL A 57 7.10 0.97 -6.16
C VAL A 57 7.70 1.39 -7.50
N GLY A 58 8.84 0.82 -7.90
CA GLY A 58 9.50 1.16 -9.16
C GLY A 58 8.65 0.86 -10.38
N VAL A 59 8.02 -0.32 -10.40
CA VAL A 59 7.09 -0.73 -11.46
C VAL A 59 5.86 0.19 -11.49
N SER A 60 5.30 0.54 -10.33
CA SER A 60 4.12 1.40 -10.22
C SER A 60 4.38 2.81 -10.75
N VAL A 61 5.53 3.40 -10.40
CA VAL A 61 5.94 4.73 -10.87
C VAL A 61 6.15 4.72 -12.39
N ALA A 62 6.89 3.73 -12.90
CA ALA A 62 7.13 3.59 -14.34
C ALA A 62 5.81 3.40 -15.11
N ALA A 63 4.93 2.51 -14.64
CA ALA A 63 3.66 2.24 -15.31
C ALA A 63 2.73 3.46 -15.32
N CYS A 64 2.65 4.23 -14.23
CA CYS A 64 1.86 5.47 -14.21
C CYS A 64 2.42 6.54 -15.15
N SER A 65 3.75 6.68 -15.21
CA SER A 65 4.41 7.60 -16.13
C SER A 65 4.19 7.17 -17.59
N ASP A 66 4.48 5.92 -17.93
CA ASP A 66 4.53 5.46 -19.32
C ASP A 66 3.13 5.25 -19.92
N ILE A 67 2.17 4.77 -19.12
CA ILE A 67 0.82 4.43 -19.61
C ILE A 67 -0.13 5.62 -19.49
N LEU A 68 0.01 6.42 -18.42
CA LEU A 68 -0.95 7.47 -18.08
C LEU A 68 -0.38 8.88 -18.21
N ASN A 69 0.94 9.03 -18.41
CA ASN A 69 1.64 10.33 -18.35
C ASN A 69 1.37 11.06 -17.03
N LEU A 70 1.34 10.31 -15.93
CA LEU A 70 1.11 10.80 -14.57
C LEU A 70 2.26 10.43 -13.65
N ASN A 71 2.61 11.36 -12.77
CA ASN A 71 3.60 11.13 -11.72
C ASN A 71 2.88 10.87 -10.40
N ILE A 72 3.03 9.65 -9.89
CA ILE A 72 2.66 9.29 -8.52
C ILE A 72 3.90 9.39 -7.62
N GLN A 73 3.69 9.63 -6.33
CA GLN A 73 4.77 9.75 -5.35
C GLN A 73 4.50 8.87 -4.15
N PHE A 74 5.55 8.21 -3.65
CA PHE A 74 5.51 7.45 -2.40
C PHE A 74 6.27 8.27 -1.37
N ILE A 75 5.57 8.77 -0.35
CA ILE A 75 6.13 9.65 0.67
C ILE A 75 6.05 8.95 2.01
N ALA A 76 7.20 8.68 2.62
CA ALA A 76 7.26 8.20 3.99
C ALA A 76 6.78 9.31 4.92
N LEU A 77 5.65 9.07 5.60
CA LEU A 77 5.03 10.05 6.49
C LEU A 77 5.55 9.90 7.92
N GLY A 78 5.89 8.67 8.32
CA GLY A 78 6.49 8.35 9.62
C GLY A 78 5.65 8.85 10.80
N GLU A 79 4.80 8.01 11.35
CA GLU A 79 4.00 8.36 12.52
C GLU A 79 4.66 7.85 13.81
N ALA A 80 4.38 8.53 14.93
CA ALA A 80 4.97 8.19 16.23
C ALA A 80 4.77 6.72 16.66
N HIS A 81 3.67 6.10 16.20
CA HIS A 81 3.33 4.71 16.46
C HIS A 81 3.35 3.82 15.19
N ASP A 82 3.70 4.40 14.04
CA ASP A 82 3.85 3.67 12.78
C ASP A 82 4.90 4.37 11.90
N PRO A 83 6.20 4.10 12.13
CA PRO A 83 7.26 4.68 11.32
C PRO A 83 7.24 4.17 9.87
N SER A 84 6.54 3.06 9.60
CA SER A 84 6.41 2.50 8.25
C SER A 84 5.33 3.20 7.41
N HIS A 85 4.50 4.07 8.03
CA HIS A 85 3.40 4.73 7.34
C HIS A 85 3.91 5.55 6.15
N THR A 86 3.33 5.26 4.99
CA THR A 86 3.67 5.88 3.72
C THR A 86 2.38 6.26 3.00
N GLY A 87 2.38 7.41 2.33
CA GLY A 87 1.29 7.86 1.47
C GLY A 87 1.64 7.72 -0.01
N ILE A 88 0.70 7.21 -0.81
CA ILE A 88 0.77 7.27 -2.28
C ILE A 88 -0.03 8.49 -2.76
N TYR A 89 0.68 9.50 -3.27
CA TYR A 89 0.14 10.74 -3.80
C TYR A 89 -0.01 10.69 -5.32
N GLY A 90 -0.84 11.60 -5.86
CA GLY A 90 -1.12 11.66 -7.31
C GLY A 90 -2.14 10.63 -7.81
N CYS A 91 -2.79 9.91 -6.89
CA CYS A 91 -3.80 8.88 -7.20
C CYS A 91 -5.25 9.40 -7.14
N ALA A 92 -5.47 10.63 -6.64
CA ALA A 92 -6.79 11.13 -6.31
C ALA A 92 -7.75 11.19 -7.50
N GLY A 93 -8.91 10.54 -7.35
CA GLY A 93 -10.01 10.59 -8.31
C GLY A 93 -9.74 9.94 -9.68
N ASN A 94 -8.61 9.23 -9.83
CA ASN A 94 -8.22 8.64 -11.12
C ASN A 94 -8.32 7.11 -11.11
N VAL A 95 -9.47 6.60 -11.56
CA VAL A 95 -9.73 5.17 -11.71
C VAL A 95 -8.70 4.44 -12.58
N ARG A 96 -8.03 5.15 -13.50
CA ARG A 96 -6.98 4.56 -14.33
C ARG A 96 -5.70 4.33 -13.54
N VAL A 97 -5.36 5.24 -12.62
CA VAL A 97 -4.21 5.05 -11.71
C VAL A 97 -4.46 3.84 -10.81
N ALA A 98 -5.65 3.72 -10.22
CA ALA A 98 -6.03 2.56 -9.41
C ALA A 98 -5.88 1.23 -10.18
N ALA A 99 -6.33 1.19 -11.44
CA ALA A 99 -6.17 0.00 -12.28
C ALA A 99 -4.71 -0.33 -12.60
N VAL A 100 -3.86 0.67 -12.83
CA VAL A 100 -2.42 0.48 -13.09
C VAL A 100 -1.68 0.01 -11.83
N LEU A 101 -2.01 0.58 -10.67
CA LEU A 101 -1.46 0.14 -9.39
C LEU A 101 -1.85 -1.32 -9.08
N ALA A 102 -3.10 -1.69 -9.33
CA ALA A 102 -3.56 -3.07 -9.16
C ALA A 102 -2.80 -4.07 -10.04
N GLN A 103 -2.36 -3.68 -11.24
CA GLN A 103 -1.52 -4.51 -12.11
C GLN A 103 -0.07 -4.60 -11.63
N SER A 104 0.38 -3.65 -10.80
CA SER A 104 1.73 -3.59 -10.25
C SER A 104 1.87 -4.36 -8.93
N VAL A 105 0.77 -4.92 -8.42
CA VAL A 105 0.77 -5.84 -7.27
C VAL A 105 1.46 -7.13 -7.65
N ASN A 106 2.34 -7.63 -6.78
CA ASN A 106 2.97 -8.92 -6.99
C ASN A 106 2.01 -10.05 -6.63
N PRO A 107 1.55 -10.88 -7.60
CA PRO A 107 0.58 -11.94 -7.34
C PRO A 107 1.12 -13.06 -6.45
N ASN A 108 2.45 -13.16 -6.30
CA ASN A 108 3.10 -14.17 -5.47
C ASN A 108 3.39 -13.69 -4.04
N GLU A 109 3.07 -12.44 -3.72
CA GLU A 109 3.30 -11.83 -2.40
C GLU A 109 1.98 -11.30 -1.84
N ILE A 110 1.05 -12.23 -1.60
CA ILE A 110 -0.26 -11.97 -0.99
C ILE A 110 -0.36 -12.78 0.30
N TYR A 111 -0.70 -12.11 1.39
CA TYR A 111 -0.67 -12.66 2.74
C TYR A 111 -2.02 -12.46 3.42
N PRO A 112 -2.55 -13.43 4.18
CA PRO A 112 -3.74 -13.23 5.01
C PRO A 112 -3.52 -12.08 6.00
N ALA A 113 -4.50 -11.20 6.18
CA ALA A 113 -4.36 -10.08 7.10
C ALA A 113 -4.59 -10.48 8.58
N VAL A 114 -5.13 -11.66 8.81
CA VAL A 114 -5.20 -12.33 10.11
C VAL A 114 -4.25 -13.52 10.11
N ALA A 115 -3.62 -13.81 11.26
CA ALA A 115 -2.76 -14.98 11.45
C ALA A 115 -3.57 -16.28 11.59
#